data_AF-D2V4K2-F1
#
_entry.id   AF-D2V4K2-F1
#
_cell.length_a   1.000
_cell.length_b   1.000
_cell.length_c   1.000
_cell.angle_alpha   90.00
_cell.angle_beta   90.00
_cell.angle_gamma   90.00
#
_symmetry.space_group_name_H-M   'P 1'
#
loop_
_entity.id
_entity.type
_entity.pdbx_description
1 polymer ?
#
loop_
_entity_poly.entity_id
_entity_poly.type
_entity_poly.pdbx_seq_one_letter_code
_entity_poly.pdbx_strand_id
1 'polypeptide(L)'
;MDSTTQQLPEQSPLSLPDVTTKKKIFHLVNNILLLAFCVILFLYHIIAGLIWFISGMLGYGMSDLFMFFLNFFTLSIGITGVVSLARENMNIAYRYTLLRFNVGSAMIGLPFLSVCYLFISLTEYAHSVNNNYVFGIYNSPGLNYAHCTIALIWSIVSCALAISSSISGFMYYQYFDEFRLEKSKQELIQSCQQKSLTTSTSVIVQQ
;
A
#
# COMPACT_ATOMS: atom_id res chain seq x y z
N MET A 1 -19.40 34.32 -50.19
CA MET A 1 -19.85 34.24 -48.77
C MET A 1 -19.15 33.03 -48.21
N ASP A 2 -17.97 33.25 -47.65
CA ASP A 2 -17.09 32.19 -47.21
C ASP A 2 -17.52 31.73 -45.83
N SER A 3 -18.09 30.53 -45.75
CA SER A 3 -18.40 29.88 -44.48
C SER A 3 -17.09 29.39 -43.87
N THR A 4 -16.49 30.19 -42.99
CA THR A 4 -15.37 29.74 -42.17
C THR A 4 -15.90 28.83 -41.08
N THR A 5 -15.95 27.53 -41.36
CA THR A 5 -16.18 26.48 -40.36
C THR A 5 -14.97 26.49 -39.41
N GLN A 6 -15.10 27.13 -38.25
CA GLN A 6 -14.13 26.94 -37.16
C GLN A 6 -14.22 25.47 -36.71
N GLN A 7 -13.31 24.65 -37.20
CA GLN A 7 -13.08 23.32 -36.65
C GLN A 7 -12.62 23.50 -35.20
N LEU A 8 -13.45 23.02 -34.27
CA LEU A 8 -13.06 22.82 -32.88
C LEU A 8 -11.79 21.95 -32.88
N PRO A 9 -10.71 22.32 -32.17
CA PRO A 9 -9.53 21.47 -32.11
C PRO A 9 -9.93 20.11 -31.56
N GLU A 10 -9.74 19.08 -32.38
CA GLU A 10 -9.92 17.68 -32.02
C GLU A 10 -9.03 17.40 -30.81
N GLN A 11 -9.64 17.31 -29.62
CA GLN A 11 -8.95 16.83 -28.43
C GLN A 11 -8.56 15.38 -28.70
N SER A 12 -7.32 15.17 -29.14
CA SER A 12 -6.70 13.85 -29.10
C SER A 12 -6.92 13.28 -27.70
N PRO A 13 -7.46 12.05 -27.55
CA PRO A 13 -7.54 11.44 -26.25
C PRO A 13 -6.12 11.46 -25.68
N LEU A 14 -5.95 12.03 -24.50
CA LEU A 14 -4.67 12.13 -23.82
C LEU A 14 -4.14 10.70 -23.66
N SER A 15 -3.32 10.26 -24.61
CA SER A 15 -2.75 8.93 -24.60
C SER A 15 -1.75 8.93 -23.47
N LEU A 16 -2.05 8.16 -22.40
CA LEU A 16 -1.14 8.03 -21.28
C LEU A 16 0.24 7.60 -21.83
N PRO A 17 1.31 8.40 -21.63
CA PRO A 17 2.59 8.10 -22.22
C PRO A 17 3.17 6.82 -21.59
N ASP A 18 3.76 5.94 -22.40
CA ASP A 18 4.26 4.59 -22.09
C ASP A 18 5.06 4.42 -20.75
N VAL A 19 5.63 5.51 -20.23
CA VAL A 19 6.29 5.60 -18.91
C VAL A 19 5.32 5.37 -17.74
N THR A 20 4.04 5.70 -17.90
CA THR A 20 2.97 5.51 -16.89
C THR A 20 2.70 4.04 -16.65
N THR A 21 2.76 3.25 -17.71
CA THR A 21 2.49 1.81 -17.67
C THR A 21 3.55 1.10 -16.82
N LYS A 22 4.82 1.47 -16.97
CA LYS A 22 5.93 0.85 -16.20
C LYS A 22 5.86 1.17 -14.71
N LYS A 23 5.64 2.43 -14.32
CA LYS A 23 5.51 2.83 -12.91
C LYS A 23 4.27 2.20 -12.24
N LYS A 24 3.14 2.20 -12.96
CA LYS A 24 1.89 1.56 -12.52
C LYS A 24 2.08 0.06 -12.30
N ILE A 25 2.71 -0.64 -13.25
CA ILE A 25 3.00 -2.07 -13.15
C ILE A 25 3.93 -2.36 -11.98
N PHE A 26 5.00 -1.57 -11.80
CA PHE A 26 5.93 -1.75 -10.69
C PHE A 26 5.24 -1.61 -9.32
N HIS A 27 4.39 -0.60 -9.16
CA HIS A 27 3.63 -0.42 -7.92
C HIS A 27 2.58 -1.53 -7.73
N LEU A 28 1.93 -1.99 -8.81
CA LEU A 28 0.99 -3.10 -8.76
C LEU A 28 1.67 -4.41 -8.33
N VAL A 29 2.82 -4.74 -8.91
CA VAL A 29 3.59 -5.94 -8.58
C VAL A 29 4.03 -5.92 -7.11
N ASN A 30 4.54 -4.79 -6.61
CA ASN A 30 4.88 -4.67 -5.19
C ASN A 30 3.66 -4.91 -4.28
N ASN A 31 2.49 -4.36 -4.61
CA ASN A 31 1.29 -4.60 -3.82
C ASN A 31 0.80 -6.06 -3.89
N ILE A 32 0.98 -6.75 -5.02
CA ILE A 32 0.68 -8.19 -5.14
C ILE A 32 1.64 -9.02 -4.29
N LEU A 33 2.94 -8.71 -4.32
CA LEU A 33 3.93 -9.36 -3.47
C LEU A 33 3.63 -9.13 -1.99
N LEU A 34 3.25 -7.90 -1.63
CA LEU A 34 2.82 -7.56 -0.28
C LEU A 34 1.59 -8.38 0.14
N LEU A 35 0.58 -8.50 -0.72
CA LEU A 35 -0.61 -9.32 -0.45
C LEU A 35 -0.25 -10.78 -0.22
N ALA A 36 0.56 -11.37 -1.10
CA ALA A 36 0.99 -12.76 -0.98
C ALA A 36 1.74 -12.99 0.34
N PHE A 37 2.63 -12.06 0.70
CA PHE A 37 3.35 -12.09 1.96
C PHE A 37 2.41 -11.98 3.17
N CYS A 38 1.43 -11.07 3.14
CA CYS A 38 0.44 -10.93 4.21
C CYS A 38 -0.41 -12.19 4.40
N VAL A 39 -0.78 -12.88 3.32
CA VAL A 39 -1.52 -14.16 3.41
C VAL A 39 -0.68 -15.24 4.09
N ILE A 40 0.62 -15.31 3.76
CA ILE A 40 1.54 -16.25 4.42
C ILE A 40 1.64 -15.93 5.91
N LEU A 41 1.85 -14.67 6.28
CA LEU A 41 1.94 -14.23 7.68
C LEU A 41 0.63 -14.47 8.44
N PHE A 42 -0.51 -14.27 7.79
CA PHE A 42 -1.82 -14.55 8.37
C PHE A 42 -1.97 -16.02 8.79
N LEU A 43 -1.64 -16.94 7.88
CA LEU A 43 -1.66 -18.37 8.18
C LEU A 43 -0.64 -18.75 9.26
N TYR A 44 0.56 -18.15 9.21
CA TYR A 44 1.59 -18.37 10.20
C TYR A 44 1.13 -18.01 11.62
N HIS A 45 0.60 -16.80 11.84
CA HIS A 45 0.21 -16.35 13.17
C HIS A 45 -1.02 -17.08 13.71
N ILE A 46 -1.93 -17.55 12.86
CA ILE A 46 -3.01 -18.44 13.29
C ILE A 46 -2.44 -19.74 13.84
N ILE A 47 -1.54 -20.39 13.09
CA ILE A 47 -0.98 -21.69 13.47
C ILE A 47 -0.10 -21.55 14.72
N ALA A 48 0.81 -20.56 14.73
CA ALA A 48 1.70 -20.30 15.86
C ALA A 48 0.91 -19.93 17.11
N GLY A 49 -0.05 -19.01 17.01
CA GLY A 49 -0.92 -18.63 18.12
C GLY A 49 -1.65 -19.82 18.73
N LEU A 50 -2.25 -20.69 17.90
CA LEU A 50 -2.90 -21.92 18.39
C LEU A 50 -1.92 -22.85 19.12
N ILE A 51 -0.72 -23.05 18.58
CA ILE A 51 0.33 -23.87 19.22
C ILE A 51 0.69 -23.29 20.60
N TRP A 52 0.86 -21.98 20.71
CA TRP A 52 1.19 -21.34 21.98
C TRP A 52 0.09 -21.44 23.02
N PHE A 53 -1.18 -21.24 22.61
CA PHE A 53 -2.32 -21.39 23.51
C PHE A 53 -2.46 -22.83 24.01
N ILE A 54 -2.33 -23.83 23.12
CA ILE A 54 -2.38 -25.25 23.50
C ILE A 54 -1.22 -25.61 24.44
N SER A 55 -0.06 -25.00 24.25
CA SER A 55 1.14 -25.21 25.09
C SER A 55 1.11 -24.43 26.41
N GLY A 56 0.02 -23.70 26.71
CA GLY A 56 -0.10 -22.89 27.93
C GLY A 56 0.79 -21.64 27.97
N MET A 57 1.43 -21.28 26.85
CA MET A 57 2.32 -20.13 26.73
C MET A 57 1.55 -18.85 26.36
N LEU A 58 0.72 -18.37 27.29
CA LEU A 58 -0.22 -17.25 27.05
C LEU A 58 0.46 -15.98 26.53
N GLY A 59 1.65 -15.64 27.03
CA GLY A 59 2.38 -14.45 26.58
C GLY A 59 2.75 -14.50 25.08
N TYR A 60 3.16 -15.68 24.61
CA TYR A 60 3.46 -15.91 23.19
C TYR A 60 2.18 -15.88 22.35
N GLY A 61 1.13 -16.57 22.80
CA GLY A 61 -0.17 -16.55 22.12
C GLY A 61 -0.76 -15.15 21.97
N MET A 62 -0.61 -14.28 22.98
CA MET A 62 -1.04 -12.88 22.92
C MET A 62 -0.18 -12.03 21.98
N SER A 63 1.13 -12.29 21.92
CA SER A 63 2.03 -11.63 20.96
C SER A 63 1.64 -11.98 19.52
N ASP A 64 1.41 -13.27 19.23
CA ASP A 64 0.94 -13.73 17.92
C ASP A 64 -0.44 -13.16 17.55
N LEU A 65 -1.36 -13.04 18.52
CA LEU A 65 -2.66 -12.39 18.30
C LEU A 65 -2.50 -10.90 17.95
N PHE A 66 -1.58 -10.19 18.62
CA PHE A 66 -1.27 -8.79 18.27
C PHE A 66 -0.67 -8.69 16.86
N MET A 67 0.30 -9.55 16.54
CA MET A 67 0.89 -9.61 15.19
C MET A 67 -0.14 -9.98 14.12
N PHE A 68 -1.13 -10.81 14.45
CA PHE A 68 -2.25 -11.12 13.58
C PHE A 68 -3.05 -9.85 13.21
N PHE A 69 -3.37 -8.99 14.18
CA PHE A 69 -4.07 -7.73 13.90
C PHE A 69 -3.22 -6.75 13.07
N LEU A 70 -1.91 -6.64 13.36
CA LEU A 70 -1.00 -5.83 12.55
C LEU A 70 -0.90 -6.34 11.11
N ASN A 71 -0.90 -7.66 10.91
CA ASN A 71 -0.92 -8.26 9.58
C ASN A 71 -2.25 -8.04 8.87
N PHE A 72 -3.37 -8.06 9.58
CA PHE A 72 -4.67 -7.71 9.00
C PHE A 72 -4.70 -6.26 8.52
N PHE A 73 -4.15 -5.33 9.30
CA PHE A 73 -3.97 -3.95 8.85
C PHE A 73 -3.09 -3.89 7.59
N THR A 74 -1.97 -4.61 7.59
CA THR A 74 -1.05 -4.66 6.44
C THR A 74 -1.68 -5.26 5.18
N LEU A 75 -2.54 -6.28 5.34
CA LEU A 75 -3.33 -6.84 4.26
C LEU A 75 -4.24 -5.77 3.62
N SER A 76 -4.86 -4.91 4.44
CA SER A 76 -5.67 -3.78 3.94
C SER A 76 -4.85 -2.80 3.09
N ILE A 77 -3.58 -2.59 3.42
CA ILE A 77 -2.64 -1.79 2.61
C ILE A 77 -2.47 -2.43 1.23
N GLY A 78 -2.17 -3.73 1.18
CA GLY A 78 -2.03 -4.46 -0.09
C GLY A 78 -3.30 -4.44 -0.94
N ILE A 79 -4.47 -4.65 -0.33
CA ILE A 79 -5.77 -4.63 -1.03
C ILE A 79 -6.04 -3.25 -1.62
N THR A 80 -5.88 -2.18 -0.81
CA THR A 80 -6.12 -0.81 -1.28
C THR A 80 -5.17 -0.42 -2.42
N GLY A 81 -3.92 -0.86 -2.38
CA GLY A 81 -2.96 -0.69 -3.46
C GLY A 81 -3.41 -1.34 -4.76
N VAL A 82 -3.77 -2.62 -4.73
CA VAL A 82 -4.27 -3.32 -5.94
C VAL A 82 -5.57 -2.71 -6.46
N VAL A 83 -6.54 -2.45 -5.58
CA VAL A 83 -7.84 -1.89 -5.96
C VAL A 83 -7.69 -0.49 -6.59
N SER A 84 -6.80 0.35 -6.04
CA SER A 84 -6.53 1.69 -6.58
C SER A 84 -5.95 1.66 -8.01
N LEU A 85 -5.35 0.54 -8.43
CA LEU A 85 -4.70 0.39 -9.73
C LEU A 85 -5.54 -0.41 -10.73
N ALA A 86 -6.29 -1.40 -10.26
CA ALA A 86 -7.06 -2.33 -11.09
C ALA A 86 -8.43 -1.77 -11.51
N ARG A 87 -9.03 -0.88 -10.71
CA ARG A 87 -10.35 -0.30 -11.01
C ARG A 87 -10.21 1.05 -11.71
N GLU A 88 -9.97 1.02 -13.01
CA GLU A 88 -9.81 2.24 -13.83
C GLU A 88 -11.09 3.09 -13.93
N ASN A 89 -12.25 2.45 -13.84
CA ASN A 89 -13.57 3.11 -13.91
C ASN A 89 -14.00 3.77 -12.59
N MET A 90 -13.15 3.79 -11.56
CA MET A 90 -13.45 4.43 -10.28
C MET A 90 -13.28 5.96 -10.38
N ASN A 91 -14.11 6.71 -9.63
CA ASN A 91 -13.93 8.16 -9.53
C ASN A 91 -12.48 8.50 -9.11
N ILE A 92 -11.89 9.47 -9.80
CA ILE A 92 -10.49 9.90 -9.63
C ILE A 92 -10.19 10.32 -8.19
N ALA A 93 -11.13 10.98 -7.51
CA ALA A 93 -10.97 11.41 -6.11
C ALA A 93 -10.88 10.22 -5.14
N TYR A 94 -11.70 9.18 -5.34
CA TYR A 94 -11.63 7.96 -4.53
C TYR A 94 -10.33 7.19 -4.81
N ARG A 95 -9.95 7.09 -6.08
CA ARG A 95 -8.70 6.43 -6.48
C ARG A 95 -7.47 7.11 -5.87
N TYR A 96 -7.43 8.44 -5.87
CA TYR A 96 -6.39 9.22 -5.21
C TYR A 96 -6.34 8.98 -3.70
N THR A 97 -7.51 8.93 -3.05
CA THR A 97 -7.61 8.70 -1.61
C THR A 97 -7.08 7.31 -1.23
N LEU A 98 -7.45 6.28 -2.00
CA LEU A 98 -6.94 4.92 -1.82
C LEU A 98 -5.42 4.85 -2.03
N LEU A 99 -4.92 5.53 -3.06
CA LEU A 99 -3.48 5.57 -3.33
C LEU A 99 -2.72 6.28 -2.20
N ARG A 100 -3.22 7.43 -1.73
CA ARG A 100 -2.61 8.16 -0.60
C ARG A 100 -2.60 7.31 0.68
N PHE A 101 -3.70 6.61 0.96
CA PHE A 101 -3.76 5.68 2.10
C PHE A 101 -2.75 4.55 1.95
N ASN A 102 -2.68 3.91 0.78
CA ASN A 102 -1.72 2.84 0.52
C ASN A 102 -0.28 3.30 0.72
N VAL A 103 0.12 4.41 0.10
CA VAL A 103 1.49 4.94 0.19
C VAL A 103 1.83 5.34 1.63
N GLY A 104 0.96 6.13 2.27
CA GLY A 104 1.19 6.57 3.66
C GLY A 104 1.26 5.41 4.64
N SER A 105 0.38 4.43 4.49
CA SER A 105 0.35 3.24 5.36
C SER A 105 1.53 2.31 5.06
N ALA A 106 1.99 2.18 3.82
CA ALA A 106 3.18 1.40 3.48
C ALA A 106 4.46 2.02 4.08
N MET A 107 4.56 3.35 4.09
CA MET A 107 5.72 4.07 4.64
C MET A 107 5.82 4.02 6.18
N ILE A 108 4.71 3.81 6.88
CA ILE A 108 4.68 3.80 8.36
C ILE A 108 4.42 2.39 8.89
N GLY A 109 3.41 1.71 8.36
CA GLY A 109 2.94 0.42 8.82
C GLY A 109 3.92 -0.73 8.58
N LEU A 110 4.53 -0.81 7.39
CA LEU A 110 5.47 -1.90 7.08
C LEU A 110 6.78 -1.81 7.88
N PRO A 111 7.41 -0.63 8.04
CA PRO A 111 8.56 -0.50 8.94
C PRO A 111 8.20 -0.83 10.39
N PHE A 112 7.01 -0.40 10.86
CA PHE A 112 6.55 -0.74 12.20
C PHE A 112 6.40 -2.26 12.39
N LEU A 113 5.77 -2.95 11.42
CA LEU A 113 5.64 -4.41 11.42
C LEU A 113 7.01 -5.10 11.46
N SER A 114 7.98 -4.64 10.66
CA SER A 114 9.35 -5.14 10.66
C SER A 114 10.01 -5.02 12.05
N VAL A 115 9.83 -3.88 12.71
CA VAL A 115 10.36 -3.63 14.06
C VAL A 115 9.69 -4.55 15.08
N CYS A 116 8.39 -4.78 15.00
CA CYS A 116 7.71 -5.74 15.88
C CYS A 116 8.29 -7.16 15.74
N TYR A 117 8.52 -7.63 14.51
CA TYR A 117 9.18 -8.91 14.28
C TYR A 117 10.61 -8.97 14.82
N LEU A 118 11.36 -7.87 14.69
CA LEU A 118 12.71 -7.77 15.27
C LEU A 118 12.65 -7.87 16.80
N PHE A 119 11.71 -7.19 17.45
CA PHE A 119 11.53 -7.28 18.90
C PHE A 119 11.17 -8.68 19.36
N ILE A 120 10.28 -9.39 18.65
CA ILE A 120 9.98 -10.80 18.93
C ILE A 120 11.25 -11.63 18.85
N SER A 121 12.02 -11.50 17.76
CA SER A 121 13.28 -12.23 17.60
C SER A 121 14.28 -11.95 18.74
N LEU A 122 14.48 -10.68 19.10
CA LEU A 122 15.40 -10.27 20.17
C LEU A 122 14.96 -10.79 21.55
N THR A 123 13.67 -10.67 21.86
CA THR A 123 13.14 -11.11 23.17
C THR A 123 13.20 -12.62 23.33
N GLU A 124 12.91 -13.37 22.26
CA GLU A 124 12.98 -14.83 22.27
C GLU A 124 14.40 -15.36 22.26
N TYR A 125 15.31 -14.70 21.55
CA TYR A 125 16.72 -15.02 21.61
C TYR A 125 17.26 -14.81 23.03
N ALA A 126 16.97 -13.66 23.65
CA ALA A 126 17.38 -13.36 25.02
C ALA A 126 16.78 -14.36 26.03
N HIS A 127 15.51 -14.72 25.87
CA HIS A 127 14.84 -15.72 26.70
C HIS A 127 15.49 -17.10 26.55
N SER A 128 15.79 -17.53 25.32
CA SER A 128 16.40 -18.83 25.02
C SER A 128 17.82 -18.94 25.59
N VAL A 129 18.60 -17.85 25.54
CA VAL A 129 19.93 -17.80 26.17
C VAL A 129 19.83 -17.90 27.69
N ASN A 130 18.92 -17.15 28.34
CA ASN A 130 18.77 -17.18 29.80
C ASN A 130 18.20 -18.49 30.34
N ASN A 131 17.21 -19.10 29.67
CA ASN A 131 16.56 -20.30 30.17
C ASN A 131 17.41 -21.58 30.02
N ASN A 132 18.36 -21.61 29.08
CA ASN A 132 19.37 -22.66 29.01
C ASN A 132 20.28 -22.70 30.25
N TYR A 133 20.36 -21.62 31.04
CA TYR A 133 21.14 -21.57 32.28
C TYR A 133 20.38 -21.99 33.54
N VAL A 134 19.03 -21.97 33.55
CA VAL A 134 18.26 -22.03 34.81
C VAL A 134 17.26 -23.21 34.91
N PHE A 135 16.63 -23.65 33.81
CA PHE A 135 15.57 -24.67 33.87
C PHE A 135 15.65 -25.70 32.72
N GLY A 136 16.58 -26.66 32.85
CA GLY A 136 16.93 -27.62 31.82
C GLY A 136 15.96 -28.78 31.55
N ILE A 137 14.70 -28.77 32.02
CA ILE A 137 13.84 -29.98 31.98
C ILE A 137 12.44 -29.75 31.35
N TYR A 138 11.99 -28.49 31.15
CA TYR A 138 10.63 -28.20 30.63
C TYR A 138 10.56 -27.36 29.34
N ASN A 139 11.70 -26.99 28.76
CA ASN A 139 11.71 -26.14 27.58
C ASN A 139 11.75 -26.98 26.30
N SER A 140 10.87 -26.68 25.34
CA SER A 140 10.97 -27.09 23.93
C SER A 140 11.88 -26.10 23.21
N PRO A 141 13.22 -26.17 23.37
CA PRO A 141 14.10 -25.07 22.97
C PRO A 141 14.07 -24.89 21.45
N GLY A 142 13.90 -25.99 20.70
CA GLY A 142 13.81 -25.97 19.25
C GLY A 142 12.65 -25.14 18.69
N LEU A 143 11.51 -25.09 19.38
CA LEU A 143 10.37 -24.29 18.92
C LEU A 143 10.63 -22.79 19.08
N ASN A 144 11.22 -22.38 20.21
CA ASN A 144 11.59 -20.98 20.45
C ASN A 144 12.70 -20.52 19.50
N TYR A 145 13.72 -21.34 19.24
CA TYR A 145 14.76 -21.01 18.27
C TYR A 145 14.22 -20.90 16.83
N ALA A 146 13.30 -21.79 16.46
CA ALA A 146 12.63 -21.74 15.17
C ALA A 146 11.78 -20.47 15.04
N HIS A 147 10.98 -20.15 16.06
CA HIS A 147 10.13 -18.97 16.08
C HIS A 147 10.96 -17.66 16.03
N CYS A 148 12.03 -17.58 16.82
CA CYS A 148 12.99 -16.48 16.80
C CYS A 148 13.63 -16.27 15.42
N THR A 149 14.05 -17.36 14.76
CA THR A 149 14.69 -17.32 13.43
C THR A 149 13.69 -16.90 12.37
N ILE A 150 12.48 -17.45 12.41
CA ILE A 150 11.39 -17.11 11.49
C ILE A 150 11.00 -15.63 11.67
N ALA A 151 10.89 -15.14 12.91
CA ALA A 151 10.64 -13.73 13.20
C ALA A 151 11.73 -12.81 12.62
N LEU A 152 13.01 -13.19 12.71
CA LEU A 152 14.09 -12.42 12.09
C LEU A 152 13.97 -12.37 10.56
N ILE A 153 13.67 -13.50 9.92
CA ILE A 153 13.44 -13.57 8.47
C ILE A 153 12.26 -12.66 8.10
N TRP A 154 11.15 -12.71 8.84
CA TRP A 154 9.98 -11.86 8.60
C TRP A 154 10.25 -10.38 8.82
N SER A 155 11.11 -10.02 9.78
CA SER A 155 11.58 -8.64 9.94
C SER A 155 12.31 -8.15 8.68
N ILE A 156 13.29 -8.91 8.20
CA ILE A 156 14.08 -8.55 7.00
C ILE A 156 13.18 -8.45 5.76
N VAL A 157 12.30 -9.43 5.54
CA VAL A 157 11.38 -9.42 4.39
C VAL A 157 10.41 -8.24 4.48
N SER A 158 9.85 -7.96 5.65
CA SER A 158 8.97 -6.81 5.87
C SER A 158 9.69 -5.49 5.61
N CYS A 159 10.96 -5.37 6.02
CA CYS A 159 11.80 -4.21 5.75
C CYS A 159 12.03 -4.01 4.25
N ALA A 160 12.39 -5.08 3.52
CA ALA A 160 12.60 -5.04 2.08
C ALA A 160 11.32 -4.62 1.33
N LEU A 161 10.18 -5.19 1.71
CA LEU A 161 8.87 -4.82 1.17
C LEU A 161 8.46 -3.39 1.54
N ALA A 162 8.82 -2.90 2.73
CA ALA A 162 8.59 -1.51 3.13
C ALA A 162 9.33 -0.54 2.22
N ILE A 163 10.62 -0.81 1.96
CA ILE A 163 11.46 0.01 1.09
C ILE A 163 10.91 -0.02 -0.35
N SER A 164 10.65 -1.21 -0.90
CA SER A 164 10.16 -1.34 -2.28
C SER A 164 8.76 -0.73 -2.48
N SER A 165 7.86 -0.92 -1.51
CA SER A 165 6.50 -0.36 -1.54
C SER A 165 6.52 1.15 -1.38
N SER A 166 7.39 1.69 -0.51
CA SER A 166 7.56 3.15 -0.34
C SER A 166 8.10 3.80 -1.60
N ILE A 167 9.15 3.24 -2.21
CA ILE A 167 9.73 3.77 -3.46
C ILE A 167 8.71 3.69 -4.59
N SER A 168 8.11 2.52 -4.81
CA SER A 168 7.12 2.34 -5.88
C SER A 168 5.89 3.22 -5.71
N GLY A 169 5.40 3.33 -4.46
CA GLY A 169 4.25 4.13 -4.09
C GLY A 169 4.51 5.62 -4.26
N PHE A 170 5.65 6.12 -3.79
CA PHE A 170 6.03 7.52 -3.95
C PHE A 170 6.19 7.90 -5.43
N MET A 171 6.88 7.07 -6.21
CA MET A 171 7.06 7.31 -7.66
C MET A 171 5.73 7.34 -8.42
N TYR A 172 4.77 6.48 -8.05
CA TYR A 172 3.45 6.46 -8.68
C TYR A 172 2.56 7.59 -8.18
N TYR A 173 2.62 7.94 -6.89
CA TYR A 173 1.86 9.03 -6.28
C TYR A 173 2.23 10.39 -6.86
N GLN A 174 3.53 10.71 -6.94
CA GLN A 174 4.00 11.97 -7.55
C GLN A 174 3.46 12.14 -8.97
N TYR A 175 3.55 11.07 -9.77
CA TYR A 175 3.03 11.09 -11.14
C TYR A 175 1.51 11.31 -11.19
N PHE A 176 0.76 10.61 -10.35
CA PHE A 176 -0.70 10.73 -10.34
C PHE A 176 -1.17 12.11 -9.89
N ASP A 177 -0.43 12.76 -8.98
CA ASP A 177 -0.72 14.12 -8.50
C ASP A 177 -0.49 15.16 -9.61
N GLU A 178 0.61 15.05 -10.36
CA GLU A 178 0.89 15.89 -11.54
C GLU A 178 -0.22 15.75 -12.60
N PHE A 179 -0.61 14.51 -12.93
CA PHE A 179 -1.68 14.24 -13.87
C PHE A 179 -3.02 14.86 -13.43
N ARG A 180 -3.36 14.74 -12.14
CA ARG A 180 -4.58 15.35 -11.58
C ARG A 180 -4.55 16.87 -11.70
N LEU A 181 -3.42 17.49 -11.37
CA LEU A 181 -3.23 18.94 -11.47
C LEU A 181 -3.40 19.44 -12.91
N GLU A 182 -2.85 18.73 -13.89
CA GLU A 182 -3.03 19.05 -15.32
C GLU A 182 -4.48 18.94 -15.76
N LYS A 183 -5.17 17.86 -15.38
CA LYS A 183 -6.58 17.66 -15.72
C LYS A 183 -7.46 18.77 -15.13
N SER A 184 -7.26 19.12 -13.85
CA SER A 184 -8.01 20.21 -13.22
C SER A 184 -7.74 21.58 -13.88
N LYS A 185 -6.50 21.83 -14.35
CA LYS A 185 -6.20 23.04 -15.15
C LYS A 185 -6.94 23.05 -16.48
N GLN A 186 -6.99 21.92 -17.19
CA GLN A 186 -7.72 21.81 -18.46
C GLN A 186 -9.23 22.02 -18.28
N GLU A 187 -9.83 21.39 -17.27
CA GLU A 187 -11.25 21.57 -16.93
C GLU A 187 -11.56 23.04 -16.58
N LEU A 188 -10.67 23.70 -15.84
CA LEU A 188 -10.80 25.13 -15.52
C LEU A 188 -10.75 25.99 -16.79
N ILE A 189 -9.76 25.77 -17.67
CA ILE A 189 -9.62 26.52 -18.94
C ILE A 189 -10.87 26.34 -19.82
N GLN A 190 -11.37 25.11 -19.96
CA GLN A 190 -12.60 24.84 -20.70
C GLN A 190 -13.80 25.58 -20.10
N SER A 191 -13.95 25.56 -18.77
CA SER A 191 -15.03 26.28 -18.11
C SER A 191 -14.96 27.80 -18.35
N CYS A 192 -13.75 28.38 -18.34
CA CYS A 192 -13.53 29.80 -18.61
C CYS A 192 -13.82 30.16 -20.08
N GLN A 193 -13.41 29.31 -21.04
CA GLN A 193 -13.72 29.49 -22.45
C GLN A 193 -15.23 29.42 -22.71
N GLN A 194 -15.92 28.44 -22.12
CA GLN A 194 -17.37 28.28 -22.26
C GLN A 194 -18.13 29.45 -21.63
N LYS A 195 -17.65 29.98 -20.50
CA LYS A 195 -18.22 31.18 -19.86
C LYS A 195 -17.99 32.45 -20.69
N SER A 196 -16.83 32.59 -21.32
CA SER A 196 -16.53 33.67 -22.27
C SER A 196 -17.46 33.64 -23.50
N LEU A 197 -17.66 32.47 -24.08
CA LEU A 197 -18.55 32.25 -25.23
C LEU A 197 -20.01 32.59 -24.91
N THR A 198 -20.54 32.09 -23.79
CA THR A 198 -21.93 32.36 -23.36
C THR A 198 -22.19 33.83 -23.01
N THR A 199 -21.21 34.52 -22.40
CA THR A 199 -21.32 35.96 -22.13
C THR A 199 -21.36 36.75 -23.44
N SER A 200 -20.53 36.38 -24.42
CA SER A 200 -20.50 37.02 -25.73
C SER A 200 -21.79 36.82 -26.54
N THR A 201 -22.47 35.67 -26.40
CA THR A 201 -23.75 35.43 -27.07
C THR A 201 -24.89 36.24 -26.43
N SER A 202 -24.86 36.45 -25.11
CA SER A 202 -25.88 37.25 -24.41
C SER A 202 -25.85 38.74 -24.75
N VAL A 203 -24.68 39.27 -25.14
CA VAL A 203 -24.52 40.67 -25.57
C VAL A 203 -25.05 40.89 -26.99
N ILE A 204 -24.98 39.89 -27.87
CA ILE A 204 -25.44 39.99 -29.27
C ILE A 204 -26.97 39.91 -29.38
N VAL A 205 -27.66 39.30 -28.41
CA VAL A 205 -29.14 39.17 -28.43
C VAL A 205 -29.86 40.41 -27.87
N GLN A 206 -29.14 41.40 -27.34
CA GLN A 206 -29.72 42.66 -26.83
C GLN A 206 -29.53 43.87 -27.76
N GLN A 207 -29.05 43.69 -28.99
CA GLN A 207 -29.02 44.72 -30.04
C GLN A 207 -30.06 44.43 -31.11
#